data_AF-B5RP83-F1
#
_entry.id   AF-B5RP83-F1
#
_cell.length_a   1.000
_cell.length_b   1.000
_cell.length_c   1.000
_cell.angle_alpha   90.00
_cell.angle_beta   90.00
_cell.angle_gamma   90.00
#
_symmetry.space_group_name_H-M   'P 1'
#
loop_
_entity.id
_entity.type
_entity.pdbx_description
1 polymer ?
#
loop_
_entity_poly.entity_id
_entity_poly.type
_entity_poly.pdbx_seq_one_letter_code
_entity_poly.pdbx_strand_id
1 'polypeptide(L)'
;MISKKKPINKYQHKLIVLISTLNYVNSNFKKYNQNKILYYFNNNLKNNGQKKTTLKTLQSYLYKLEKEFQVTSNYYRHLGENCGTEIHYKLRFSKKVCHYKVNKHFRDKKEERFQQRANSYHQQTCTNNGSVEKWECNNNNNNKDKKKKEREKAQLERYINKCKFKDDRYLSILNLETTKEDKIKKLIELKKEENRRKKEQNKSSKSIEKQNELEKTLRQTKKELKQEGYDEKQLETEIQKAYENYKDKPHFIVESSKYDDLGQIVKRIKKTVECKKKIPKEDHQQIRNNIFSILIDQLKNKVEVKVLAPMLKNYLDKQVDLKYSQVFNNHYYYEILEMVGGKENLRIEEYEKIVD
;
A
#
# COMPACT_ATOMS: atom_id res chain seq x y z
N MET A 1 -6.34 -19.04 17.72
CA MET A 1 -5.94 -18.07 18.77
C MET A 1 -4.48 -17.69 18.60
N ILE A 2 -4.18 -16.48 18.11
CA ILE A 2 -2.80 -15.99 18.03
C ILE A 2 -2.36 -15.64 19.46
N SER A 3 -1.41 -16.39 20.02
CA SER A 3 -0.86 -16.08 21.34
C SER A 3 -0.20 -14.70 21.27
N LYS A 4 -0.85 -13.69 21.87
CA LYS A 4 -0.21 -12.38 22.06
C LYS A 4 0.99 -12.62 22.98
N LYS A 5 2.19 -12.72 22.40
CA LYS A 5 3.46 -12.76 23.14
C LYS A 5 3.40 -11.63 24.18
N LYS A 6 3.39 -11.99 25.46
CA LYS A 6 3.42 -11.03 26.57
C LYS A 6 4.58 -10.05 26.29
N PRO A 7 4.40 -8.73 26.47
CA PRO A 7 5.48 -7.77 26.27
C PRO A 7 6.61 -8.10 27.26
N ILE A 8 7.66 -8.74 26.76
CA ILE A 8 8.86 -9.03 27.54
C ILE A 8 9.55 -7.69 27.77
N ASN A 9 9.99 -7.45 29.01
CA ASN A 9 10.74 -6.25 29.34
C ASN A 9 11.94 -6.12 28.38
N LYS A 10 12.01 -5.01 27.64
CA LYS A 10 13.07 -4.77 26.63
C LYS A 10 14.46 -4.98 27.21
N TYR A 11 14.67 -4.59 28.47
CA TYR A 11 15.92 -4.74 29.18
C TYR A 11 16.25 -6.20 29.51
N GLN A 12 15.28 -6.95 30.03
CA GLN A 12 15.41 -8.39 30.32
C GLN A 12 15.79 -9.17 29.06
N HIS A 13 15.12 -8.89 27.93
CA HIS A 13 15.41 -9.56 26.67
C HIS A 13 16.87 -9.34 26.22
N LYS A 14 17.37 -8.10 26.33
CA LYS A 14 18.76 -7.77 26.00
C LYS A 14 19.77 -8.53 26.85
N LEU A 15 19.49 -8.74 28.15
CA LEU A 15 20.35 -9.55 29.03
C LEU A 15 20.35 -11.03 28.63
N ILE A 16 19.19 -11.59 28.27
CA ILE A 16 19.09 -12.97 27.80
C ILE A 16 19.86 -13.17 26.49
N VAL A 17 19.71 -12.24 25.54
CA VAL A 17 20.48 -12.26 24.29
C VAL A 17 21.98 -12.16 24.57
N LEU A 18 22.39 -11.31 25.51
CA LEU A 18 23.80 -11.17 25.88
C LEU A 18 24.38 -12.47 26.46
N ILE A 19 23.66 -13.16 27.35
CA ILE A 19 24.09 -14.47 27.88
C ILE A 19 24.30 -15.48 26.76
N SER A 20 23.38 -15.51 25.79
CA SER A 20 23.50 -16.40 24.62
C SER A 20 24.69 -16.03 23.73
N THR A 21 24.92 -14.73 23.52
CA THR A 21 26.09 -14.22 22.79
C THR A 21 27.40 -14.61 23.49
N LEU A 22 27.49 -14.46 24.81
CA LEU A 22 28.69 -14.85 25.57
C LEU A 22 28.94 -16.35 25.47
N ASN A 23 27.90 -17.18 25.60
CA ASN A 23 28.04 -18.63 25.43
C ASN A 23 28.59 -19.00 24.05
N TYR A 24 28.08 -18.34 22.99
CA TYR A 24 28.55 -18.54 21.63
C TYR A 24 30.01 -18.09 21.48
N VAL A 25 30.34 -16.87 21.89
CA VAL A 25 31.70 -16.31 21.76
C VAL A 25 32.73 -17.18 22.50
N ASN A 26 32.40 -17.64 23.70
CA ASN A 26 33.28 -18.53 24.48
C ASN A 26 33.51 -19.89 23.81
N SER A 27 32.52 -20.39 23.07
CA SER A 27 32.64 -21.71 22.41
C SER A 27 33.38 -21.62 21.08
N ASN A 28 33.41 -20.46 20.43
CA ASN A 28 33.93 -20.29 19.07
C ASN A 28 35.27 -19.55 19.00
N PHE A 29 35.66 -18.81 20.04
CA PHE A 29 36.88 -18.01 20.04
C PHE A 29 37.75 -18.31 21.26
N LYS A 30 39.02 -18.65 21.02
CA LYS A 30 40.03 -18.82 22.08
C LYS A 30 40.37 -17.48 22.77
N LYS A 31 40.43 -16.39 22.00
CA LYS A 31 40.67 -15.02 22.48
C LYS A 31 39.73 -14.04 21.78
N TYR A 32 39.26 -13.02 22.50
CA TYR A 32 38.38 -11.98 21.97
C TYR A 32 38.46 -10.70 22.81
N ASN A 33 37.92 -9.61 22.28
CA ASN A 33 37.77 -8.33 22.98
C ASN A 33 36.28 -7.91 23.06
N GLN A 34 35.99 -6.81 23.76
CA GLN A 34 34.61 -6.35 23.95
C GLN A 34 33.94 -5.94 22.63
N ASN A 35 34.72 -5.45 21.65
CA ASN A 35 34.21 -5.09 20.33
C ASN A 35 33.69 -6.31 19.57
N LYS A 36 34.37 -7.47 19.70
CA LYS A 36 33.91 -8.73 19.12
C LYS A 36 32.59 -9.18 19.76
N ILE A 37 32.46 -9.09 21.09
CA ILE A 37 31.19 -9.36 21.77
C ILE A 37 30.10 -8.41 21.30
N LEU A 38 30.42 -7.11 21.19
CA LEU A 38 29.48 -6.07 20.74
C LEU A 38 28.96 -6.34 19.33
N TYR A 39 29.84 -6.77 18.43
CA TYR A 39 29.48 -7.13 17.05
C TYR A 39 28.41 -8.24 17.02
N TYR A 40 28.68 -9.38 17.66
CA TYR A 40 27.73 -10.49 17.69
C TYR A 40 26.46 -10.15 18.47
N PHE A 41 26.58 -9.40 19.56
CA PHE A 41 25.43 -8.95 20.32
C PHE A 41 24.51 -8.06 19.47
N ASN A 42 25.07 -7.08 18.76
CA ASN A 42 24.30 -6.20 17.89
C ASN A 42 23.67 -6.91 16.69
N ASN A 43 24.34 -7.93 16.12
CA ASN A 43 23.75 -8.77 15.09
C ASN A 43 22.54 -9.55 15.62
N ASN A 44 22.67 -10.15 16.80
CA ASN A 44 21.55 -10.84 17.45
C ASN A 44 20.40 -9.88 17.80
N LEU A 45 20.69 -8.65 18.23
CA LEU A 45 19.66 -7.63 18.45
C LEU A 45 18.95 -7.23 17.15
N LYS A 46 19.69 -7.05 16.05
CA LYS A 46 19.12 -6.71 14.73
C LYS A 46 18.17 -7.80 14.23
N ASN A 47 18.58 -9.07 14.35
CA ASN A 47 17.76 -10.22 13.96
C ASN A 47 16.46 -10.32 14.80
N ASN A 48 16.48 -9.83 16.03
CA ASN A 48 15.31 -9.76 16.91
C ASN A 48 14.53 -8.42 16.79
N GLY A 49 14.80 -7.60 15.78
CA GLY A 49 14.12 -6.32 15.54
C GLY A 49 14.41 -5.24 16.60
N GLN A 50 15.51 -5.37 17.35
CA GLN A 50 15.91 -4.41 18.39
C GLN A 50 16.99 -3.44 17.89
N LYS A 51 17.00 -2.23 18.46
CA LYS A 51 18.04 -1.22 18.18
C LYS A 51 19.41 -1.72 18.66
N LYS A 52 20.43 -1.47 17.82
CA LYS A 52 21.84 -1.68 18.16
C LYS A 52 22.21 -0.91 19.43
N THR A 53 23.20 -1.45 20.14
CA THR A 53 23.67 -0.98 21.44
C THR A 53 25.10 -0.46 21.29
N THR A 54 25.48 0.52 22.10
CA THR A 54 26.85 1.07 22.16
C THR A 54 27.74 0.26 23.10
N LEU A 55 29.07 0.41 22.96
CA LEU A 55 30.04 -0.29 23.82
C LEU A 55 29.82 -0.01 25.32
N LYS A 56 29.64 1.27 25.70
CA LYS A 56 29.34 1.69 27.08
C LYS A 56 28.10 0.99 27.65
N THR A 57 27.09 0.82 26.82
CA THR A 57 25.85 0.14 27.23
C THR A 57 26.06 -1.37 27.38
N LEU A 58 26.85 -1.99 26.49
CA LEU A 58 27.24 -3.40 26.64
C LEU A 58 28.02 -3.63 27.94
N GLN A 59 28.98 -2.77 28.26
CA GLN A 59 29.74 -2.84 29.52
C GLN A 59 28.82 -2.76 30.74
N SER A 60 27.83 -1.85 30.72
CA SER A 60 26.81 -1.79 31.77
C SER A 60 26.03 -3.10 31.91
N TYR A 61 25.69 -3.76 30.80
CA TYR A 61 24.99 -5.05 30.86
C TYR A 61 25.87 -6.16 31.42
N LEU A 62 27.14 -6.21 31.02
CA LEU A 62 28.13 -7.16 31.56
C LEU A 62 28.33 -6.98 33.06
N TYR A 63 28.43 -5.73 33.52
CA TYR A 63 28.52 -5.40 34.95
C TYR A 63 27.30 -5.91 35.73
N LYS A 64 26.08 -5.73 35.20
CA LYS A 64 24.88 -6.24 35.89
C LYS A 64 24.80 -7.76 35.91
N LEU A 65 25.19 -8.43 34.82
CA LEU A 65 25.27 -9.89 34.78
C LEU A 65 26.20 -10.46 35.85
N GLU A 66 27.28 -9.74 36.16
CA GLU A 66 28.23 -10.11 37.21
C GLU A 66 27.73 -9.73 38.61
N LYS A 67 27.36 -8.46 38.85
CA LYS A 67 27.05 -7.95 40.20
C LYS A 67 25.64 -8.26 40.66
N GLU A 68 24.63 -8.01 39.82
CA GLU A 68 23.21 -8.17 40.22
C GLU A 68 22.74 -9.61 40.04
N PHE A 69 23.04 -10.23 38.90
CA PHE A 69 22.56 -11.58 38.60
C PHE A 69 23.55 -12.68 39.01
N GLN A 70 24.83 -12.33 39.19
CA GLN A 70 25.91 -13.25 39.54
C GLN A 70 25.97 -14.50 38.63
N VAL A 71 25.68 -14.31 37.34
CA VAL A 71 25.65 -15.38 36.33
C VAL A 71 26.93 -15.42 35.48
N THR A 72 27.73 -14.36 35.51
CA THR A 72 29.01 -14.26 34.82
C THR A 72 30.15 -13.96 35.78
N SER A 73 31.36 -14.36 35.40
CA SER A 73 32.63 -13.95 36.02
C SER A 73 33.57 -13.47 34.92
N ASN A 74 34.28 -12.37 35.14
CA ASN A 74 35.21 -11.79 34.19
C ASN A 74 36.66 -11.98 34.65
N TYR A 75 37.52 -12.35 33.71
CA TYR A 75 38.96 -12.15 33.79
C TYR A 75 39.29 -10.87 33.04
N TYR A 76 40.13 -10.03 33.64
CA TYR A 76 40.59 -8.78 33.06
C TYR A 76 42.06 -8.59 33.44
N ARG A 77 42.92 -8.44 32.44
CA ARG A 77 44.34 -8.13 32.63
C ARG A 77 44.76 -7.06 31.64
N HIS A 78 45.26 -5.94 32.16
CA HIS A 78 45.92 -4.93 31.34
C HIS A 78 47.33 -5.42 31.00
N LEU A 79 47.69 -5.43 29.72
CA LEU A 79 48.98 -5.95 29.23
C LEU A 79 50.00 -4.83 28.94
N GLY A 80 49.63 -3.56 29.20
CA GLY A 80 50.44 -2.39 28.90
C GLY A 80 49.96 -1.63 27.65
N GLU A 81 50.50 -0.42 27.46
CA GLU A 81 50.04 0.56 26.47
C GLU A 81 50.07 0.02 25.02
N ASN A 82 51.10 -0.76 24.69
CA ASN A 82 51.29 -1.32 23.34
C ASN A 82 50.64 -2.71 23.14
N CYS A 83 50.33 -3.43 24.23
CA CYS A 83 49.86 -4.82 24.19
C CYS A 83 48.35 -4.96 24.48
N GLY A 84 47.70 -3.87 24.90
CA GLY A 84 46.25 -3.81 25.07
C GLY A 84 45.74 -4.49 26.33
N THR A 85 44.58 -5.15 26.25
CA THR A 85 43.89 -5.73 27.40
C THR A 85 43.36 -7.13 27.07
N GLU A 86 43.66 -8.08 27.93
CA GLU A 86 43.12 -9.43 27.88
C GLU A 86 41.85 -9.52 28.72
N ILE A 87 40.77 -9.99 28.10
CA ILE A 87 39.49 -10.14 28.78
C ILE A 87 38.87 -11.49 28.46
N HIS A 88 38.16 -12.07 29.43
CA HIS A 88 37.37 -13.27 29.21
C HIS A 88 36.15 -13.27 30.13
N TYR A 89 34.96 -13.46 29.58
CA TYR A 89 33.70 -13.52 30.34
C TYR A 89 33.19 -14.95 30.40
N LYS A 90 33.35 -15.61 31.53
CA LYS A 90 32.89 -16.98 31.76
C LYS A 90 31.46 -16.97 32.33
N LEU A 91 30.58 -17.83 31.80
CA LEU A 91 29.29 -18.10 32.43
C LEU A 91 29.52 -18.99 33.65
N ARG A 92 29.01 -18.60 34.82
CA ARG A 92 29.16 -19.38 36.08
C ARG A 92 28.28 -20.63 36.09
N PHE A 93 27.22 -20.65 35.29
CA PHE A 93 26.28 -21.76 35.17
C PHE A 93 26.00 -22.06 33.71
N SER A 94 25.28 -23.15 33.44
CA SER A 94 24.79 -23.44 32.09
C SER A 94 23.88 -22.30 31.59
N LYS A 95 23.86 -22.09 30.27
CA LYS A 95 23.03 -21.06 29.61
C LYS A 95 21.58 -21.07 30.11
N LYS A 96 20.98 -22.26 30.28
CA LYS A 96 19.60 -22.44 30.77
C LYS A 96 19.42 -21.89 32.19
N VAL A 97 20.36 -22.19 33.09
CA VAL A 97 20.32 -21.71 34.48
C VAL A 97 20.53 -20.20 34.54
N CYS A 98 21.45 -19.66 33.75
CA CYS A 98 21.66 -18.21 33.65
C CYS A 98 20.38 -17.48 33.19
N HIS A 99 19.70 -18.01 32.17
CA HIS A 99 18.41 -17.46 31.72
C HIS A 99 17.34 -17.51 32.81
N TYR A 100 17.25 -18.63 33.54
CA TYR A 100 16.31 -18.78 34.64
C TYR A 100 16.55 -17.74 35.75
N LYS A 101 17.80 -17.52 36.18
CA LYS A 101 18.15 -16.54 37.21
C LYS A 101 17.75 -15.11 36.81
N VAL A 102 18.07 -14.70 35.58
CA VAL A 102 17.65 -13.40 35.06
C VAL A 102 16.12 -13.30 35.04
N ASN A 103 15.43 -14.30 34.49
CA ASN A 103 13.96 -14.28 34.41
C ASN A 103 13.28 -14.30 35.79
N LYS A 104 13.84 -15.02 36.76
CA LYS A 104 13.37 -15.04 38.15
C LYS A 104 13.43 -13.64 38.77
N HIS A 105 14.58 -12.98 38.70
CA HIS A 105 14.74 -11.62 39.24
C HIS A 105 13.70 -10.61 38.69
N PHE A 106 13.41 -10.63 37.38
CA PHE A 106 12.39 -9.74 36.82
C PHE A 106 10.95 -10.10 37.24
N ARG A 107 10.67 -11.38 37.54
CA ARG A 107 9.38 -11.80 38.09
C ARG A 107 9.23 -11.33 39.53
N ASP A 108 10.24 -11.58 40.35
CA ASP A 108 10.24 -11.21 41.77
C ASP A 108 10.09 -9.68 41.93
N LYS A 109 10.84 -8.90 41.14
CA LYS A 109 10.72 -7.42 41.12
C LYS A 109 9.34 -6.92 40.68
N LYS A 110 8.63 -7.68 39.84
CA LYS A 110 7.27 -7.32 39.41
C LYS A 110 6.27 -7.57 40.55
N GLU A 111 6.47 -8.66 41.28
CA GLU A 111 5.68 -9.02 42.47
C GLU A 111 5.90 -8.01 43.59
N GLU A 112 7.15 -7.69 43.93
CA GLU A 112 7.50 -6.66 44.93
C GLU A 112 6.81 -5.32 44.63
N ARG A 113 6.83 -4.86 43.37
CA ARG A 113 6.14 -3.62 42.98
C ARG A 113 4.63 -3.72 43.15
N PHE A 114 4.04 -4.89 42.95
CA PHE A 114 2.62 -5.10 43.17
C PHE A 114 2.30 -5.04 44.66
N GLN A 115 3.06 -5.76 45.50
CA GLN A 115 2.94 -5.74 46.95
C GLN A 115 3.13 -4.32 47.52
N GLN A 116 4.11 -3.56 47.04
CA GLN A 116 4.28 -2.14 47.42
C GLN A 116 3.06 -1.28 47.10
N ARG A 117 2.42 -1.48 45.93
CA ARG A 117 1.20 -0.74 45.58
C ARG A 117 0.01 -1.16 46.42
N ALA A 118 -0.15 -2.46 46.67
CA ALA A 118 -1.22 -2.98 47.52
C ALA A 118 -1.06 -2.46 48.96
N ASN A 119 0.14 -2.57 49.52
CA ASN A 119 0.44 -2.06 50.86
C ASN A 119 0.28 -0.55 50.96
N SER A 120 0.71 0.22 49.97
CA SER A 120 0.50 1.68 49.95
C SER A 120 -0.99 2.05 49.90
N TYR A 121 -1.80 1.30 49.15
CA TYR A 121 -3.25 1.50 49.10
C TYR A 121 -3.91 1.17 50.44
N HIS A 122 -3.54 0.04 51.06
CA HIS A 122 -4.04 -0.36 52.37
C HIS A 122 -3.57 0.61 53.48
N GLN A 123 -2.32 1.07 53.46
CA GLN A 123 -1.84 2.10 54.39
C GLN A 123 -2.68 3.37 54.26
N GLN A 124 -2.87 3.91 53.04
CA GLN A 124 -3.67 5.12 52.84
C GLN A 124 -5.14 4.96 53.27
N THR A 125 -5.75 3.80 53.04
CA THR A 125 -7.15 3.55 53.40
C THR A 125 -7.32 3.26 54.90
N CYS A 126 -6.37 2.60 55.54
CA CYS A 126 -6.40 2.30 56.97
C CYS A 126 -5.96 3.49 57.83
N THR A 127 -5.04 4.36 57.37
CA THR A 127 -4.62 5.57 58.13
C THR A 127 -5.59 6.75 58.01
N ASN A 128 -6.49 6.76 57.01
CA ASN A 128 -7.45 7.85 56.83
C ASN A 128 -8.73 7.72 57.68
N ASN A 129 -8.75 6.77 58.62
CA ASN A 129 -9.77 6.66 59.66
C ASN A 129 -9.12 6.91 61.04
N GLY A 130 -8.87 8.17 61.37
CA GLY A 130 -8.45 8.57 62.73
C GLY A 130 -7.71 9.90 62.78
N SER A 131 -8.26 10.84 63.56
CA SER A 131 -7.77 12.16 63.95
C SER A 131 -7.65 13.24 62.86
N VAL A 132 -8.70 14.06 62.82
CA VAL A 132 -8.59 15.51 62.68
C VAL A 132 -7.71 16.03 63.83
N GLU A 133 -6.45 16.36 63.57
CA GLU A 133 -5.72 17.33 64.39
C GLU A 133 -4.91 18.26 63.49
N LYS A 134 -5.27 19.54 63.56
CA LYS A 134 -4.58 20.66 62.95
C LYS A 134 -3.16 20.72 63.51
N TRP A 135 -2.19 20.25 62.74
CA TRP A 135 -0.82 20.72 62.91
C TRP A 135 -0.56 21.83 61.90
N GLU A 136 -0.52 23.04 62.45
CA GLU A 136 -0.13 24.25 61.76
C GLU A 136 1.22 24.05 61.08
N CYS A 137 1.27 24.39 59.80
CA CYS A 137 2.53 24.66 59.12
C CYS A 137 2.40 26.00 58.43
N ASN A 138 2.69 27.06 59.18
CA ASN A 138 3.02 28.37 58.65
C ASN A 138 4.17 28.22 57.65
N ASN A 139 3.88 28.30 56.35
CA ASN A 139 4.90 28.64 55.38
C ASN A 139 4.31 29.23 54.08
N ASN A 140 4.29 30.56 54.05
CA ASN A 140 4.33 31.47 52.91
C ASN A 140 3.50 31.07 51.65
N ASN A 141 2.19 31.39 51.67
CA ASN A 141 1.23 31.06 50.60
C ASN A 141 1.59 31.65 49.23
N ASN A 142 2.16 32.85 49.17
CA ASN A 142 2.34 33.57 47.91
C ASN A 142 3.31 32.89 46.92
N ASN A 143 4.32 32.16 47.43
CA ASN A 143 5.29 31.47 46.56
C ASN A 143 4.81 30.09 46.07
N LYS A 144 3.87 29.44 46.77
CA LYS A 144 3.27 28.16 46.35
C LYS A 144 2.25 28.36 45.24
N ASP A 145 1.40 29.39 45.33
CA ASP A 145 0.37 29.66 44.33
C ASP A 145 0.94 30.07 42.97
N LYS A 146 2.03 30.85 42.96
CA LYS A 146 2.73 31.22 41.72
C LYS A 146 3.33 29.98 41.04
N LYS A 147 4.03 29.12 41.79
CA LYS A 147 4.58 27.84 41.28
C LYS A 147 3.49 26.88 40.80
N LYS A 148 2.32 26.88 41.43
CA LYS A 148 1.16 26.07 41.01
C LYS A 148 0.59 26.57 39.68
N LYS A 149 0.34 27.87 39.55
CA LYS A 149 -0.14 28.52 38.31
C LYS A 149 0.83 28.30 37.13
N GLU A 150 2.13 28.42 37.36
CA GLU A 150 3.16 28.14 36.36
C GLU A 150 3.15 26.68 35.89
N ARG A 151 3.00 25.72 36.83
CA ARG A 151 2.89 24.29 36.49
C ARG A 151 1.63 23.98 35.70
N GLU A 152 0.50 24.58 36.06
CA GLU A 152 -0.77 24.40 35.34
C GLU A 152 -0.70 24.97 33.92
N LYS A 153 -0.08 26.15 33.75
CA LYS A 153 0.17 26.76 32.44
C LYS A 153 1.06 25.87 31.57
N ALA A 154 2.17 25.36 32.12
CA ALA A 154 3.07 24.46 31.40
C ALA A 154 2.40 23.13 31.00
N GLN A 155 1.47 22.62 31.81
CA GLN A 155 0.68 21.42 31.47
C GLN A 155 -0.30 21.68 30.33
N LEU A 156 -0.99 22.83 30.33
CA LEU A 156 -1.88 23.25 29.26
C LEU A 156 -1.13 23.48 27.94
N GLU A 157 0.04 24.13 27.98
CA GLU A 157 0.91 24.32 26.80
C GLU A 157 1.35 22.97 26.20
N ARG A 158 1.78 22.01 27.03
CA ARG A 158 2.11 20.65 26.56
C ARG A 158 0.91 19.96 25.91
N TYR A 159 -0.29 20.14 26.47
CA TYR A 159 -1.51 19.56 25.93
C TYR A 159 -1.84 20.16 24.55
N ILE A 160 -1.80 21.49 24.41
CA ILE A 160 -2.05 22.20 23.16
C ILE A 160 -1.05 21.80 22.08
N ASN A 161 0.25 21.77 22.43
CA ASN A 161 1.31 21.34 21.52
C ASN A 161 1.10 19.91 21.02
N LYS A 162 0.55 19.02 21.86
CA LYS A 162 0.19 17.65 21.48
C LYS A 162 -1.03 17.61 20.55
N CYS A 163 -2.00 18.49 20.77
CA CYS A 163 -3.24 18.54 19.98
C CYS A 163 -3.03 19.08 18.57
N LYS A 164 -2.02 19.93 18.33
CA LYS A 164 -1.74 20.54 17.02
C LYS A 164 -3.01 21.12 16.39
N PHE A 165 -3.60 22.10 17.06
CA PHE A 165 -4.77 22.83 16.55
C PHE A 165 -4.41 23.54 15.25
N LYS A 166 -5.39 23.67 14.35
CA LYS A 166 -5.20 24.35 13.07
C LYS A 166 -5.39 25.85 13.14
N ASP A 167 -6.19 26.31 14.10
CA ASP A 167 -6.49 27.71 14.34
C ASP A 167 -6.18 28.09 15.79
N ASP A 168 -6.15 29.39 16.04
CA ASP A 168 -5.82 29.96 17.35
C ASP A 168 -7.03 30.12 18.27
N ARG A 169 -8.17 29.47 17.98
CA ARG A 169 -9.37 29.54 18.83
C ARG A 169 -9.15 28.98 20.24
N TYR A 170 -8.13 28.13 20.41
CA TYR A 170 -7.74 27.63 21.72
C TYR A 170 -7.17 28.72 22.64
N LEU A 171 -6.67 29.85 22.09
CA LEU A 171 -6.17 30.97 22.89
C LEU A 171 -7.28 31.59 23.74
N SER A 172 -8.49 31.70 23.20
CA SER A 172 -9.66 32.17 23.94
C SER A 172 -9.98 31.26 25.13
N ILE A 173 -9.73 29.95 25.02
CA ILE A 173 -9.95 28.98 26.10
C ILE A 173 -8.87 29.11 27.19
N LEU A 174 -7.62 29.39 26.80
CA LEU A 174 -6.52 29.60 27.75
C LEU A 174 -6.73 30.80 28.66
N ASN A 175 -7.32 31.87 28.11
CA ASN A 175 -7.55 33.13 28.81
C ASN A 175 -8.77 33.11 29.74
N LEU A 176 -9.57 32.04 29.75
CA LEU A 176 -10.72 31.92 30.65
C LEU A 176 -10.27 31.85 32.12
N GLU A 177 -10.96 32.55 33.01
CA GLU A 177 -10.73 32.48 34.44
C GLU A 177 -11.46 31.27 35.03
N THR A 178 -10.94 30.07 34.73
CA THR A 178 -11.53 28.77 35.09
C THR A 178 -10.45 27.77 35.49
N THR A 179 -10.87 26.64 36.07
CA THR A 179 -9.94 25.56 36.48
C THR A 179 -9.22 24.96 35.28
N LYS A 180 -8.01 24.41 35.51
CA LYS A 180 -7.24 23.69 34.50
C LYS A 180 -8.06 22.53 33.89
N GLU A 181 -8.78 21.80 34.73
CA GLU A 181 -9.62 20.67 34.34
C GLU A 181 -10.71 21.11 33.34
N ASP A 182 -11.36 22.24 33.59
CA ASP A 182 -12.41 22.77 32.70
C ASP A 182 -11.83 23.31 31.39
N LYS A 183 -10.66 23.95 31.43
CA LYS A 183 -9.92 24.33 30.21
C LYS A 183 -9.59 23.12 29.36
N ILE A 184 -9.12 22.02 29.97
CA ILE A 184 -8.83 20.77 29.24
C ILE A 184 -10.09 20.20 28.60
N LYS A 185 -11.23 20.16 29.30
CA LYS A 185 -12.51 19.72 28.73
C LYS A 185 -12.91 20.55 27.50
N LYS A 186 -12.82 21.88 27.60
CA LYS A 186 -13.11 22.78 26.47
C LYS A 186 -12.15 22.58 25.29
N LEU A 187 -10.85 22.37 25.56
CA LEU A 187 -9.87 22.06 24.51
C LEU A 187 -10.15 20.71 23.81
N ILE A 188 -10.62 19.70 24.56
CA ILE A 188 -11.05 18.41 23.99
C ILE A 188 -12.22 18.62 23.03
N GLU A 189 -13.22 19.39 23.46
CA GLU A 189 -14.41 19.68 22.66
C GLU A 189 -14.06 20.44 21.38
N LEU A 190 -13.22 21.49 21.49
CA LEU A 190 -12.70 22.22 20.34
C LEU A 190 -11.99 21.27 19.35
N LYS A 191 -11.17 20.33 19.85
CA LYS A 191 -10.46 19.39 18.97
C LYS A 191 -11.40 18.39 18.30
N LYS A 192 -12.46 17.96 18.98
CA LYS A 192 -13.50 17.09 18.39
C LYS A 192 -14.21 17.82 17.25
N GLU A 193 -14.56 19.07 17.44
CA GLU A 193 -15.22 19.89 16.43
C GLU A 193 -14.32 20.13 15.20
N GLU A 194 -13.04 20.47 15.40
CA GLU A 194 -12.07 20.61 14.30
C GLU A 194 -11.97 19.32 13.48
N ASN A 195 -11.90 18.17 14.16
CA ASN A 195 -11.84 16.85 13.50
C ASN A 195 -13.14 16.51 12.75
N ARG A 196 -14.30 16.91 13.29
CA ARG A 196 -15.60 16.72 12.63
C ARG A 196 -15.66 17.50 11.31
N ARG A 197 -15.32 18.79 11.34
CA ARG A 197 -15.24 19.64 10.14
C ARG A 197 -14.31 19.07 9.09
N LYS A 198 -13.14 18.56 9.49
CA LYS A 198 -12.19 17.91 8.57
C LYS A 198 -12.80 16.68 7.89
N LYS A 199 -13.55 15.85 8.64
CA LYS A 199 -14.23 14.68 8.06
C LYS A 199 -15.32 15.08 7.08
N GLU A 200 -16.09 16.12 7.39
CA GLU A 200 -17.14 16.65 6.51
C GLU A 200 -16.56 17.22 5.22
N GLN A 201 -15.49 18.02 5.31
CA GLN A 201 -14.77 18.51 4.14
C GLN A 201 -14.24 17.37 3.26
N ASN A 202 -13.61 16.35 3.86
CA ASN A 202 -13.13 15.18 3.12
C ASN A 202 -14.26 14.35 2.48
N LYS A 203 -15.44 14.30 3.11
CA LYS A 203 -16.61 13.60 2.56
C LYS A 203 -17.16 14.37 1.35
N SER A 204 -17.22 15.70 1.44
CA SER A 204 -17.61 16.58 0.34
C SER A 204 -16.63 16.48 -0.83
N SER A 205 -15.32 16.59 -0.57
CA SER A 205 -14.30 16.48 -1.63
C SER A 205 -14.35 15.14 -2.36
N LYS A 206 -14.52 14.03 -1.62
CA LYS A 206 -14.65 12.70 -2.22
C LYS A 206 -15.94 12.55 -3.05
N SER A 207 -17.02 13.23 -2.66
CA SER A 207 -18.26 13.27 -3.45
C SER A 207 -18.06 14.02 -4.76
N ILE A 208 -17.40 15.19 -4.71
CA ILE A 208 -17.07 16.01 -5.87
C ILE A 208 -16.13 15.26 -6.81
N GLU A 209 -15.11 14.57 -6.29
CA GLU A 209 -14.20 13.73 -7.08
C GLU A 209 -14.96 12.65 -7.86
N LYS A 210 -15.90 11.95 -7.20
CA LYS A 210 -16.71 10.92 -7.86
C LYS A 210 -17.67 11.50 -8.92
N GLN A 211 -18.22 12.69 -8.69
CA GLN A 211 -19.03 13.39 -9.70
C GLN A 211 -18.19 13.78 -10.93
N ASN A 212 -16.97 14.28 -10.71
CA ASN A 212 -16.04 14.58 -11.81
C ASN A 212 -15.63 13.33 -12.60
N GLU A 213 -15.43 12.19 -11.92
CA GLU A 213 -15.18 10.90 -12.60
C GLU A 213 -16.37 10.42 -13.42
N LEU A 214 -17.59 10.59 -12.90
CA LEU A 214 -18.83 10.32 -13.64
C LEU A 214 -18.89 11.16 -14.94
N GLU A 215 -18.65 12.47 -14.85
CA GLU A 215 -18.66 13.36 -16.03
C GLU A 215 -17.62 12.93 -17.07
N LYS A 216 -16.40 12.60 -16.63
CA LYS A 216 -15.33 12.13 -17.51
C LYS A 216 -15.73 10.84 -18.23
N THR A 217 -16.30 9.89 -17.48
CA THR A 217 -16.73 8.60 -18.02
C THR A 217 -17.82 8.78 -19.07
N LEU A 218 -18.86 9.56 -18.75
CA LEU A 218 -19.95 9.84 -19.68
C LEU A 218 -19.49 10.61 -20.92
N ARG A 219 -18.58 11.59 -20.78
CA ARG A 219 -17.97 12.30 -21.92
C ARG A 219 -17.17 11.36 -22.81
N GLN A 220 -16.45 10.40 -22.24
CA GLN A 220 -15.68 9.41 -22.99
C GLN A 220 -16.62 8.48 -23.77
N THR A 221 -17.67 7.97 -23.12
CA THR A 221 -18.72 7.16 -23.78
C THR A 221 -19.40 7.92 -24.92
N LYS A 222 -19.71 9.22 -24.74
CA LYS A 222 -20.25 10.06 -25.82
C LYS A 222 -19.31 10.11 -27.03
N LYS A 223 -18.00 10.27 -26.81
CA LYS A 223 -17.01 10.30 -27.90
C LYS A 223 -16.94 8.99 -28.65
N GLU A 224 -16.97 7.85 -27.95
CA GLU A 224 -16.96 6.51 -28.55
C GLU A 224 -18.20 6.29 -29.42
N LEU A 225 -19.39 6.61 -28.91
CA LEU A 225 -20.63 6.51 -29.68
C LEU A 225 -20.66 7.47 -30.88
N LYS A 226 -20.11 8.68 -30.74
CA LYS A 226 -19.96 9.60 -31.88
C LYS A 226 -19.07 9.01 -32.97
N GLN A 227 -17.98 8.33 -32.61
CA GLN A 227 -17.09 7.63 -33.56
C GLN A 227 -17.76 6.42 -34.23
N GLU A 228 -18.68 5.76 -33.54
CA GLU A 228 -19.50 4.68 -34.09
C GLU A 228 -20.56 5.17 -35.11
N GLY A 229 -20.81 6.49 -35.21
CA GLY A 229 -21.71 7.09 -36.20
C GLY A 229 -23.10 7.47 -35.68
N TYR A 230 -23.29 7.51 -34.36
CA TYR A 230 -24.54 7.95 -33.73
C TYR A 230 -24.70 9.49 -33.76
N ASP A 231 -25.93 9.97 -33.83
CA ASP A 231 -26.24 11.41 -33.88
C ASP A 231 -25.79 12.16 -32.61
N GLU A 232 -25.04 13.24 -32.79
CA GLU A 232 -24.42 13.98 -31.69
C GLU A 232 -25.45 14.72 -30.80
N LYS A 233 -26.54 15.24 -31.36
CA LYS A 233 -27.55 15.99 -30.60
C LYS A 233 -28.37 15.06 -29.73
N GLN A 234 -28.75 13.90 -30.27
CA GLN A 234 -29.45 12.86 -29.51
C GLN A 234 -28.56 12.27 -28.41
N LEU A 235 -27.29 12.01 -28.69
CA LEU A 235 -26.32 11.55 -27.69
C LEU A 235 -26.17 12.54 -26.52
N GLU A 236 -26.08 13.84 -26.78
CA GLU A 236 -25.96 14.85 -25.72
C GLU A 236 -27.15 14.79 -24.76
N THR A 237 -28.36 14.65 -25.32
CA THR A 237 -29.60 14.60 -24.54
C THR A 237 -29.64 13.37 -23.64
N GLU A 238 -29.30 12.19 -24.17
CA GLU A 238 -29.29 10.95 -23.39
C GLU A 238 -28.16 10.89 -22.35
N ILE A 239 -26.99 11.44 -22.68
CA ILE A 239 -25.87 11.53 -21.74
C ILE A 239 -26.20 12.50 -20.59
N GLN A 240 -26.87 13.62 -20.86
CA GLN A 240 -27.32 14.53 -19.81
C GLN A 240 -28.34 13.87 -18.88
N LYS A 241 -29.31 13.11 -19.43
CA LYS A 241 -30.26 12.32 -18.62
C LYS A 241 -29.52 11.30 -17.75
N ALA A 242 -28.51 10.63 -18.28
CA ALA A 242 -27.68 9.70 -17.52
C ALA A 242 -26.93 10.43 -16.39
N TYR A 243 -26.39 11.62 -16.62
CA TYR A 243 -25.74 12.40 -15.57
C TYR A 243 -26.72 12.77 -14.44
N GLU A 244 -27.89 13.34 -14.75
CA GLU A 244 -28.87 13.74 -13.75
C GLU A 244 -29.35 12.57 -12.88
N ASN A 245 -29.53 11.39 -13.48
CA ASN A 245 -29.96 10.18 -12.76
C ASN A 245 -28.91 9.64 -11.80
N TYR A 246 -27.62 9.93 -12.02
CA TYR A 246 -26.51 9.33 -11.27
C TYR A 246 -25.63 10.36 -10.54
N LYS A 247 -25.89 11.66 -10.63
CA LYS A 247 -25.10 12.71 -9.95
C LYS A 247 -24.97 12.52 -8.44
N ASP A 248 -26.01 11.98 -7.80
CA ASP A 248 -26.03 11.72 -6.36
C ASP A 248 -25.57 10.29 -6.01
N LYS A 249 -25.41 9.44 -7.02
CA LYS A 249 -24.95 8.04 -6.90
C LYS A 249 -23.95 7.64 -8.00
N PRO A 250 -22.83 8.38 -8.16
CA PRO A 250 -21.89 8.18 -9.27
C PRO A 250 -21.19 6.83 -9.27
N HIS A 251 -21.12 6.15 -8.12
CA HIS A 251 -20.43 4.88 -7.95
C HIS A 251 -21.00 3.73 -8.79
N PHE A 252 -22.28 3.76 -9.18
CA PHE A 252 -22.86 2.76 -10.09
C PHE A 252 -22.27 2.79 -11.50
N ILE A 253 -21.74 3.95 -11.93
CA ILE A 253 -21.11 4.10 -13.24
C ILE A 253 -19.58 4.06 -13.13
N VAL A 254 -19.03 4.74 -12.12
CA VAL A 254 -17.57 4.85 -11.94
C VAL A 254 -16.94 3.51 -11.53
N GLU A 255 -17.61 2.71 -10.70
CA GLU A 255 -17.10 1.41 -10.25
C GLU A 255 -17.58 0.27 -11.19
N SER A 256 -17.24 0.38 -12.48
CA SER A 256 -17.70 -0.52 -13.55
C SER A 256 -17.34 -2.00 -13.35
N SER A 257 -16.37 -2.32 -12.49
CA SER A 257 -16.04 -3.70 -12.11
C SER A 257 -17.06 -4.35 -11.16
N LYS A 258 -17.91 -3.54 -10.50
CA LYS A 258 -18.94 -4.00 -9.57
C LYS A 258 -20.35 -3.83 -10.12
N TYR A 259 -20.55 -2.84 -10.97
CA TYR A 259 -21.85 -2.42 -11.48
C TYR A 259 -21.80 -2.30 -13.00
N ASP A 260 -22.84 -2.78 -13.68
CA ASP A 260 -22.95 -2.78 -15.15
C ASP A 260 -23.86 -1.64 -15.67
N ASP A 261 -24.20 -0.68 -14.82
CA ASP A 261 -25.14 0.40 -15.14
C ASP A 261 -24.68 1.22 -16.36
N LEU A 262 -23.37 1.46 -16.51
CA LEU A 262 -22.82 2.11 -17.71
C LEU A 262 -23.13 1.30 -18.97
N GLY A 263 -22.94 -0.02 -18.93
CA GLY A 263 -23.26 -0.92 -20.04
C GLY A 263 -24.75 -0.89 -20.39
N GLN A 264 -25.62 -0.86 -19.38
CA GLN A 264 -27.07 -0.75 -19.57
C GLN A 264 -27.47 0.60 -20.19
N ILE A 265 -26.88 1.70 -19.74
CA ILE A 265 -27.08 3.04 -20.32
C ILE A 265 -26.67 3.03 -21.80
N VAL A 266 -25.47 2.54 -22.11
CA VAL A 266 -24.98 2.45 -23.49
C VAL A 266 -25.91 1.59 -24.34
N LYS A 267 -26.35 0.43 -23.83
CA LYS A 267 -27.29 -0.46 -24.54
C LYS A 267 -28.64 0.23 -24.81
N ARG A 268 -29.11 1.07 -23.89
CA ARG A 268 -30.33 1.87 -24.08
C ARG A 268 -30.14 2.93 -25.14
N ILE A 269 -29.05 3.70 -25.06
CA ILE A 269 -28.70 4.74 -26.03
C ILE A 269 -28.61 4.16 -27.44
N LYS A 270 -27.91 3.02 -27.62
CA LYS A 270 -27.78 2.34 -28.92
C LYS A 270 -29.13 1.87 -29.50
N LYS A 271 -30.15 1.66 -28.67
CA LYS A 271 -31.51 1.28 -29.13
C LYS A 271 -32.36 2.49 -29.51
N THR A 272 -32.15 3.63 -28.87
CA THR A 272 -33.02 4.81 -29.02
C THR A 272 -32.46 5.85 -29.98
N VAL A 273 -31.14 5.93 -30.14
CA VAL A 273 -30.46 6.93 -30.96
C VAL A 273 -30.20 6.37 -32.35
N GLU A 274 -30.48 7.17 -33.37
CA GLU A 274 -30.24 6.79 -34.76
C GLU A 274 -28.73 6.74 -35.06
N CYS A 275 -28.32 5.66 -35.74
CA CYS A 275 -26.95 5.45 -36.18
C CYS A 275 -26.86 5.57 -37.69
N LYS A 276 -26.03 6.50 -38.19
CA LYS A 276 -25.64 6.54 -39.59
C LYS A 276 -24.69 5.38 -39.82
N LYS A 277 -25.23 4.22 -40.18
CA LYS A 277 -24.47 2.97 -40.39
C LYS A 277 -23.21 3.23 -41.24
N LYS A 278 -22.04 2.83 -40.73
CA LYS A 278 -20.95 2.37 -41.60
C LYS A 278 -21.42 1.08 -42.27
N ILE A 279 -21.21 0.99 -43.58
CA ILE A 279 -21.47 -0.20 -44.41
C ILE A 279 -20.94 -1.44 -43.67
N PRO A 280 -21.73 -2.52 -43.48
CA PRO A 280 -21.29 -3.67 -42.70
C PRO A 280 -20.18 -4.42 -43.45
N LYS A 281 -19.23 -4.98 -42.70
CA LYS A 281 -18.16 -5.86 -43.21
C LYS A 281 -18.66 -7.09 -44.00
N GLU A 282 -19.97 -7.37 -43.97
CA GLU A 282 -20.61 -8.47 -44.70
C GLU A 282 -20.58 -8.31 -46.23
N ASP A 283 -20.62 -7.08 -46.77
CA ASP A 283 -20.54 -6.86 -48.22
C ASP A 283 -19.14 -7.14 -48.79
N HIS A 284 -18.08 -6.76 -48.07
CA HIS A 284 -16.71 -6.92 -48.60
C HIS A 284 -16.33 -8.40 -48.79
N GLN A 285 -16.78 -9.28 -47.90
CA GLN A 285 -16.52 -10.72 -48.03
C GLN A 285 -17.34 -11.36 -49.15
N GLN A 286 -18.60 -10.95 -49.34
CA GLN A 286 -19.42 -11.43 -50.46
C GLN A 286 -18.90 -10.92 -51.80
N ILE A 287 -18.57 -9.64 -51.90
CA ILE A 287 -17.95 -9.03 -53.08
C ILE A 287 -16.66 -9.76 -53.41
N ARG A 288 -15.78 -10.01 -52.44
CA ARG A 288 -14.54 -10.76 -52.64
C ARG A 288 -14.79 -12.17 -53.18
N ASN A 289 -15.73 -12.90 -52.59
CA ASN A 289 -16.04 -14.28 -53.01
C ASN A 289 -16.61 -14.32 -54.43
N ASN A 290 -17.46 -13.36 -54.79
CA ASN A 290 -18.03 -13.26 -56.12
C ASN A 290 -16.96 -12.90 -57.16
N ILE A 291 -16.11 -11.92 -56.86
CA ILE A 291 -14.97 -11.55 -57.71
C ILE A 291 -14.03 -12.75 -57.89
N PHE A 292 -13.74 -13.49 -56.82
CA PHE A 292 -12.93 -14.72 -56.88
C PHE A 292 -13.51 -15.75 -57.85
N SER A 293 -14.81 -16.04 -57.74
CA SER A 293 -15.49 -16.99 -58.63
C SER A 293 -15.46 -16.55 -60.10
N ILE A 294 -15.68 -15.26 -60.37
CA ILE A 294 -15.63 -14.71 -61.74
C ILE A 294 -14.21 -14.83 -62.31
N LEU A 295 -13.18 -14.46 -61.53
CA LEU A 295 -11.78 -14.52 -61.99
C LEU A 295 -11.30 -15.96 -62.18
N ILE A 296 -11.73 -16.90 -61.33
CA ILE A 296 -11.48 -18.34 -61.55
C ILE A 296 -12.06 -18.78 -62.90
N ASP A 297 -13.31 -18.43 -63.18
CA ASP A 297 -13.97 -18.84 -64.41
C ASP A 297 -13.31 -18.25 -65.66
N GLN A 298 -12.88 -16.99 -65.59
CA GLN A 298 -12.17 -16.30 -66.67
C GLN A 298 -10.76 -16.84 -66.94
N LEU A 299 -10.06 -17.33 -65.91
CA LEU A 299 -8.64 -17.69 -65.99
C LEU A 299 -8.36 -19.20 -65.93
N LYS A 300 -9.33 -20.05 -65.58
CA LYS A 300 -9.14 -21.51 -65.46
C LYS A 300 -8.69 -22.19 -66.77
N ASN A 301 -9.06 -21.65 -67.93
CA ASN A 301 -8.64 -22.15 -69.24
C ASN A 301 -7.21 -21.74 -69.61
N LYS A 302 -6.65 -20.79 -68.85
CA LYS A 302 -5.32 -20.24 -69.04
C LYS A 302 -4.37 -20.78 -67.97
N VAL A 303 -4.77 -20.88 -66.70
CA VAL A 303 -3.87 -21.30 -65.61
C VAL A 303 -4.49 -22.48 -64.88
N GLU A 304 -3.68 -23.47 -64.55
CA GLU A 304 -4.14 -24.61 -63.75
C GLU A 304 -4.80 -24.11 -62.46
N VAL A 305 -6.02 -24.57 -62.20
CA VAL A 305 -6.86 -24.10 -61.07
C VAL A 305 -6.13 -24.26 -59.73
N LYS A 306 -5.32 -25.32 -59.57
CA LYS A 306 -4.53 -25.55 -58.34
C LYS A 306 -3.51 -24.45 -58.07
N VAL A 307 -2.95 -23.83 -59.11
CA VAL A 307 -2.01 -22.71 -58.99
C VAL A 307 -2.75 -21.37 -58.91
N LEU A 308 -3.83 -21.24 -59.69
CA LEU A 308 -4.63 -20.02 -59.79
C LEU A 308 -5.39 -19.69 -58.49
N ALA A 309 -6.05 -20.68 -57.87
CA ALA A 309 -6.87 -20.46 -56.68
C ALA A 309 -6.12 -19.85 -55.47
N PRO A 310 -4.96 -20.37 -55.03
CA PRO A 310 -4.22 -19.74 -53.93
C PRO A 310 -3.66 -18.36 -54.31
N MET A 311 -3.29 -18.16 -55.57
CA MET A 311 -2.77 -16.89 -56.07
C MET A 311 -3.84 -15.79 -56.07
N LEU A 312 -5.04 -16.08 -56.59
CA LEU A 312 -6.18 -15.18 -56.55
C LEU A 312 -6.59 -14.82 -55.13
N LYS A 313 -6.59 -15.80 -54.22
CA LYS A 313 -6.92 -15.57 -52.81
C LYS A 313 -5.93 -14.58 -52.18
N ASN A 314 -4.63 -14.80 -52.37
CA ASN A 314 -3.59 -13.91 -51.87
C ASN A 314 -3.64 -12.51 -52.50
N TYR A 315 -4.00 -12.41 -53.77
CA TYR A 315 -4.16 -11.13 -54.46
C TYR A 315 -5.35 -10.34 -53.90
N LEU A 316 -6.53 -10.96 -53.81
CA LEU A 316 -7.74 -10.32 -53.32
C LEU A 316 -7.66 -9.95 -51.83
N ASP A 317 -6.94 -10.74 -51.02
CA ASP A 317 -6.73 -10.45 -49.60
C ASP A 317 -5.85 -9.22 -49.36
N LYS A 318 -5.06 -8.79 -50.36
CA LYS A 318 -4.22 -7.57 -50.29
C LYS A 318 -4.95 -6.32 -50.76
N GLN A 319 -6.13 -6.44 -51.37
CA GLN A 319 -6.87 -5.30 -51.89
C GLN A 319 -7.66 -4.60 -50.79
N VAL A 320 -7.52 -3.27 -50.73
CA VAL A 320 -8.18 -2.42 -49.72
C VAL A 320 -9.61 -2.09 -50.11
N ASP A 321 -9.91 -2.04 -51.42
CA ASP A 321 -11.22 -1.68 -51.95
C ASP A 321 -11.53 -2.49 -53.22
N LEU A 322 -12.39 -3.50 -53.08
CA LEU A 322 -12.79 -4.39 -54.18
C LEU A 322 -14.08 -3.90 -54.84
N LYS A 323 -14.08 -3.75 -56.17
CA LYS A 323 -15.22 -3.21 -56.93
C LYS A 323 -15.59 -4.09 -58.13
N TYR A 324 -16.88 -4.32 -58.33
CA TYR A 324 -17.36 -5.04 -59.52
C TYR A 324 -17.05 -4.31 -60.84
N SER A 325 -17.02 -2.97 -60.83
CA SER A 325 -16.63 -2.21 -62.03
C SER A 325 -15.23 -2.56 -62.52
N GLN A 326 -14.32 -2.94 -61.61
CA GLN A 326 -12.96 -3.39 -61.93
C GLN A 326 -12.90 -4.85 -62.44
N VAL A 327 -13.95 -5.63 -62.24
CA VAL A 327 -14.13 -6.94 -62.91
C VAL A 327 -14.65 -6.73 -64.32
N PHE A 328 -15.69 -5.91 -64.48
CA PHE A 328 -16.35 -5.70 -65.78
C PHE A 328 -15.45 -4.97 -66.80
N ASN A 329 -14.54 -4.12 -66.34
CA ASN A 329 -13.54 -3.50 -67.21
C ASN A 329 -12.27 -4.36 -67.40
N ASN A 330 -12.27 -5.61 -66.94
CA ASN A 330 -11.15 -6.57 -67.00
C ASN A 330 -9.85 -6.10 -66.31
N HIS A 331 -9.91 -5.10 -65.42
CA HIS A 331 -8.71 -4.58 -64.76
C HIS A 331 -7.99 -5.65 -63.93
N TYR A 332 -8.72 -6.36 -63.05
CA TYR A 332 -8.14 -7.44 -62.25
C TYR A 332 -7.60 -8.59 -63.12
N TYR A 333 -8.30 -8.89 -64.21
CA TYR A 333 -7.91 -9.95 -65.15
C TYR A 333 -6.52 -9.71 -65.73
N TYR A 334 -6.24 -8.48 -66.19
CA TYR A 334 -4.93 -8.14 -66.75
C TYR A 334 -3.83 -8.10 -65.69
N GLU A 335 -4.09 -7.57 -64.49
CA GLU A 335 -3.10 -7.59 -63.40
C GLU A 335 -2.71 -9.02 -63.02
N ILE A 336 -3.68 -9.94 -62.97
CA ILE A 336 -3.41 -11.34 -62.65
C ILE A 336 -2.66 -12.02 -63.81
N LEU A 337 -3.00 -11.72 -65.07
CA LEU A 337 -2.25 -12.21 -66.22
C LEU A 337 -0.82 -11.70 -66.26
N GLU A 338 -0.55 -10.47 -65.84
CA GLU A 338 0.81 -9.93 -65.74
C GLU A 338 1.62 -10.67 -64.67
N MET A 339 1.01 -10.94 -63.51
CA MET A 339 1.66 -11.72 -62.45
C MET A 339 1.90 -13.19 -62.83
N VAL A 340 1.10 -13.73 -63.75
CA VAL A 340 1.24 -15.10 -64.28
C VAL A 340 2.19 -15.12 -65.48
N GLY A 341 2.14 -14.13 -66.36
CA GLY A 341 2.97 -13.98 -67.55
C GLY A 341 4.43 -13.68 -67.22
N GLY A 342 4.68 -12.98 -66.10
CA GLY A 342 6.03 -12.87 -65.52
C GLY A 342 6.60 -14.19 -64.97
N LYS A 343 5.82 -15.28 -65.01
CA LYS A 343 6.21 -16.65 -64.64
C LYS A 343 6.14 -17.59 -65.85
N GLU A 344 6.79 -17.22 -66.96
CA GLU A 344 6.84 -17.93 -68.25
C GLU A 344 7.33 -19.41 -68.23
N ASN A 345 7.44 -20.07 -67.08
CA ASN A 345 7.92 -21.45 -66.97
C ASN A 345 6.86 -22.48 -66.54
N LEU A 346 5.55 -22.20 -66.62
CA LEU A 346 4.51 -23.14 -66.17
C LEU A 346 3.34 -23.30 -67.15
N ARG A 347 3.64 -23.57 -68.43
CA ARG A 347 2.69 -24.25 -69.32
C ARG A 347 3.40 -25.14 -70.34
N ILE A 348 3.36 -26.44 -70.13
CA ILE A 348 3.29 -27.48 -71.17
C ILE A 348 2.46 -28.60 -70.48
N GLU A 349 1.29 -28.98 -70.99
CA GLU A 349 1.20 -30.03 -72.01
C GLU A 349 0.01 -29.88 -72.96
N GLU A 350 0.24 -30.49 -74.12
CA GLU A 350 -0.38 -30.31 -75.42
C GLU A 350 -1.81 -30.88 -75.50
N TYR A 351 -2.64 -30.23 -76.30
CA TYR A 351 -3.86 -30.84 -76.84
C TYR A 351 -3.49 -31.57 -78.13
N GLU A 352 -3.51 -32.90 -78.12
CA GLU A 352 -3.59 -33.67 -79.36
C GLU A 352 -5.00 -33.54 -79.95
N LYS A 353 -5.05 -33.02 -81.18
CA LYS A 353 -6.21 -33.14 -82.07
C LYS A 353 -6.44 -34.61 -82.38
N ILE A 354 -7.67 -35.08 -82.20
CA ILE A 354 -8.18 -36.24 -82.94
C ILE A 354 -9.13 -35.70 -84.01
N VAL A 355 -8.73 -35.89 -85.26
CA VAL A 355 -9.55 -35.78 -86.46
C VAL A 355 -9.74 -37.20 -86.99
N ASP A 356 -10.98 -37.46 -87.42
CA ASP A 356 -11.60 -38.68 -87.97
C ASP A 356 -12.17 -39.70 -86.97
#